data_AF-A0A5V8TYL2-F1
#
_entry.id   AF-A0A5V8TYL2-F1
#
_cell.length_a   1.000
_cell.length_b   1.000
_cell.length_c   1.000
_cell.angle_alpha   90.00
_cell.angle_beta   90.00
_cell.angle_gamma   90.00
#
_symmetry.space_group_name_H-M   'P 1'
#
loop_
_entity.id
_entity.type
_entity.pdbx_description
1 polymer ?
#
loop_
_entity_poly.entity_id
_entity_poly.type
_entity_poly.pdbx_seq_one_letter_code
_entity_poly.pdbx_strand_id
1 'polypeptide(L)' 'MKTQSAIQQNNSRENKSFMVVGYAVTKQGLTKHARATVTAADQKEAITRAAADLRWQGLTYFKALKVYEV' A
#
# COMPACT_ATOMS: atom_id res chain seq x y z
N MET A 1 0.80 13.43 33.42
CA MET A 1 1.69 13.71 32.28
C MET A 1 1.88 12.39 31.53
N LYS A 2 1.19 12.18 30.40
CA LYS A 2 1.25 10.89 29.68
C LYS A 2 2.62 10.77 29.01
N THR A 3 3.31 9.68 29.35
CA THR A 3 4.70 9.37 29.02
C THR A 3 4.96 9.42 27.51
N GLN A 4 5.90 10.28 27.11
CA GLN A 4 6.44 10.37 25.74
C GLN A 4 7.06 9.03 25.26
N SER A 5 7.31 8.08 26.17
CA SER A 5 7.83 6.74 25.86
C SER A 5 6.88 5.87 25.01
N ALA A 6 5.57 6.13 25.03
CA ALA A 6 4.63 5.42 24.15
C ALA A 6 4.63 6.00 22.71
N ILE A 7 5.11 7.23 22.53
CA ILE A 7 5.21 7.89 21.22
C ILE A 7 6.53 7.47 20.53
N GLN A 8 7.60 7.24 21.30
CA GLN A 8 8.89 6.81 20.75
C GLN A 8 8.97 5.33 20.35
N GLN A 9 8.11 4.44 20.88
CA GLN A 9 8.11 3.03 20.44
C GLN A 9 7.59 2.83 19.00
N ASN A 10 7.04 3.86 18.34
CA ASN A 10 6.53 3.77 16.97
C ASN A 10 7.46 4.37 15.90
N ASN A 11 8.57 5.01 16.26
CA ASN A 11 9.45 5.73 15.31
C ASN A 11 10.56 4.88 14.69
N SER A 12 10.54 3.57 14.90
CA SER A 12 11.53 2.63 14.34
C SER A 12 10.87 1.36 13.81
N ARG A 13 9.69 1.48 13.19
CA ARG A 13 9.37 0.56 12.09
C ARG A 13 10.06 1.15 10.88
N GLU A 14 11.28 0.69 10.62
CA GLU A 14 11.98 1.03 9.39
C GLU A 14 11.00 0.81 8.23
N ASN A 15 10.77 1.88 7.48
CA ASN A 15 9.90 1.86 6.32
C ASN A 15 10.44 0.81 5.35
N LYS A 16 9.67 -0.26 5.15
CA LYS A 16 10.03 -1.37 4.26
C LYS A 16 9.42 -1.16 2.89
N SER A 17 10.04 -1.72 1.88
CA SER A 17 9.45 -1.80 0.55
C SER A 17 8.50 -2.98 0.47
N PHE A 18 7.34 -2.76 -0.12
CA PHE A 18 6.30 -3.76 -0.29
C PHE A 18 5.86 -3.80 -1.75
N MET A 19 5.82 -5.00 -2.33
CA MET A 19 5.16 -5.25 -3.61
C MET A 19 3.72 -5.72 -3.34
N VAL A 20 2.75 -4.91 -3.77
CA VAL A 20 1.32 -5.21 -3.69
C VAL A 20 0.83 -5.61 -5.08
N VAL A 21 0.26 -6.81 -5.18
CA VAL A 21 -0.25 -7.37 -6.45
C VAL A 21 -1.74 -7.62 -6.31
N GLY A 22 -2.50 -7.30 -7.34
CA GLY A 22 -3.94 -7.51 -7.36
C GLY A 22 -4.59 -7.26 -8.72
N TYR A 23 -5.88 -6.94 -8.68
CA TYR A 23 -6.66 -6.51 -9.84
C TYR A 23 -7.12 -5.07 -9.66
N ALA A 24 -7.17 -4.33 -10.76
CA ALA A 24 -7.80 -3.01 -10.80
C ALA A 24 -8.61 -2.87 -12.09
N VAL A 25 -9.52 -1.91 -12.08
CA VAL A 25 -10.41 -1.59 -13.21
C VAL A 25 -9.88 -0.34 -13.90
N THR A 26 -9.76 -0.39 -15.21
CA THR A 26 -9.41 0.78 -16.03
C THR A 26 -10.57 1.76 -16.07
N LYS A 27 -10.32 3.01 -16.50
CA LYS A 27 -11.39 3.98 -16.78
C LYS A 27 -12.46 3.47 -17.78
N GLN A 28 -12.10 2.49 -18.62
CA GLN A 28 -12.99 1.86 -19.60
C GLN A 28 -13.80 0.70 -19.03
N GLY A 29 -13.68 0.39 -17.73
CA GLY A 29 -14.39 -0.73 -17.08
C GLY A 29 -13.73 -2.10 -17.25
N LEU A 30 -12.54 -2.16 -17.88
CA LEU A 30 -11.82 -3.43 -18.04
C LEU A 30 -11.00 -3.76 -16.79
N THR A 31 -11.18 -4.96 -16.26
CA THR A 31 -10.36 -5.52 -15.17
C THR A 31 -9.01 -5.97 -15.73
N LYS A 32 -7.92 -5.56 -15.09
CA LYS A 32 -6.57 -6.02 -15.41
C LYS A 32 -5.74 -6.28 -14.16
N HIS A 33 -4.68 -7.07 -14.33
CA HIS A 33 -3.66 -7.22 -13.31
C HIS A 33 -2.99 -5.87 -13.02
N ALA A 34 -2.78 -5.59 -11.75
CA ALA A 34 -2.14 -4.37 -11.27
C ALA A 34 -1.11 -4.74 -10.19
N ARG A 35 0.02 -4.05 -10.21
CA ARG A 35 1.04 -4.15 -9.17
C ARG A 35 1.61 -2.78 -8.87
N ALA A 36 1.97 -2.55 -7.62
CA ALA A 36 2.70 -1.38 -7.18
C ALA A 36 3.75 -1.78 -6.14
N THR A 37 4.91 -1.14 -6.21
CA THR A 37 5.94 -1.24 -5.17
C THR A 37 5.93 0.06 -4.40
N VAL A 38 5.71 -0.01 -3.08
CA VAL A 38 5.57 1.17 -2.22
C VAL A 38 6.37 1.00 -0.94
N THR A 39 6.80 2.12 -0.38
CA THR A 39 7.45 2.15 0.93
C THR A 39 6.40 2.44 2.01
N ALA A 40 6.32 1.59 3.04
CA ALA A 40 5.32 1.68 4.10
C ALA A 40 5.85 1.07 5.43
N ALA A 41 5.18 1.36 6.55
CA ALA A 41 5.52 0.78 7.84
C ALA A 41 4.96 -0.65 8.01
N ASP A 42 3.87 -0.98 7.31
CA ASP A 42 3.25 -2.31 7.33
C ASP A 42 2.46 -2.63 6.04
N GLN A 43 1.99 -3.88 5.93
CA GLN A 43 1.24 -4.36 4.77
C GLN A 43 -0.07 -3.60 4.54
N LYS A 44 -0.75 -3.14 5.60
CA LYS A 44 -2.03 -2.44 5.48
C LYS A 44 -1.81 -1.06 4.88
N GLU A 45 -0.81 -0.35 5.38
CA GLU A 45 -0.39 0.93 4.83
C GLU A 45 0.10 0.76 3.38
N ALA A 46 0.85 -0.31 3.09
CA ALA A 46 1.30 -0.62 1.73
C ALA A 46 0.12 -0.78 0.76
N ILE A 47 -0.95 -1.50 1.15
CA ILE A 47 -2.15 -1.63 0.31
C ILE A 47 -2.79 -0.26 0.05
N THR A 48 -2.92 0.58 1.07
CA THR A 48 -3.50 1.93 0.93
C THR A 48 -2.68 2.81 -0.01
N ARG A 49 -1.35 2.82 0.13
CA ARG A 49 -0.44 3.56 -0.74
C ARG A 49 -0.48 3.03 -2.18
N ALA A 50 -0.43 1.71 -2.35
CA ALA A 50 -0.54 1.07 -3.66
C ALA A 50 -1.87 1.41 -4.36
N ALA A 51 -2.99 1.41 -3.63
CA ALA A 51 -4.28 1.80 -4.16
C ALA A 51 -4.30 3.27 -4.63
N ALA A 52 -3.65 4.17 -3.88
CA ALA A 52 -3.52 5.57 -4.26
C ALA A 52 -2.68 5.73 -5.54
N ASP A 53 -1.51 5.10 -5.62
CA ASP A 53 -0.62 5.15 -6.79
C ASP A 53 -1.30 4.61 -8.06
N LEU A 54 -2.01 3.49 -7.94
CA LEU A 54 -2.76 2.91 -9.05
C LEU A 54 -3.93 3.80 -9.47
N ARG A 55 -4.58 4.47 -8.52
CA ARG A 55 -5.64 5.45 -8.82
C ARG A 55 -5.12 6.64 -9.60
N TRP A 56 -3.92 7.14 -9.29
CA TRP A 56 -3.26 8.19 -10.08
C TRP A 56 -2.95 7.74 -11.52
N GLN A 57 -2.72 6.45 -11.73
CA GLN A 57 -2.54 5.85 -13.06
C GLN A 57 -3.88 5.58 -13.80
N GLY A 58 -5.01 5.99 -13.24
CA GLY A 58 -6.34 5.75 -13.82
C GLY A 58 -6.87 4.34 -13.61
N LEU A 59 -6.34 3.62 -12.63
CA LEU A 59 -6.81 2.30 -12.22
C LEU A 59 -7.63 2.42 -10.93
N THR A 60 -8.93 2.19 -11.04
CA THR A 60 -9.90 2.31 -9.95
C THR A 60 -10.27 0.93 -9.39
N TYR A 61 -10.93 0.91 -8.24
CA TYR A 61 -11.40 -0.34 -7.60
C TYR A 61 -10.29 -1.39 -7.40
N PHE A 62 -9.10 -0.94 -7.00
CA PHE A 62 -7.98 -1.85 -6.75
C PHE A 62 -8.30 -2.81 -5.60
N LYS A 63 -8.16 -4.10 -5.86
CA LYS A 63 -8.26 -5.18 -4.87
C LYS A 63 -6.92 -5.89 -4.78
N ALA A 64 -6.25 -5.72 -3.65
CA ALA A 64 -5.03 -6.45 -3.33
C ALA A 64 -5.33 -7.95 -3.13
N LEU A 65 -4.47 -8.80 -3.69
CA LEU A 65 -4.51 -10.25 -3.51
C LEU A 65 -3.33 -10.73 -2.69
N LYS A 66 -2.15 -10.16 -2.94
CA LYS A 66 -0.88 -10.58 -2.37
C LYS A 66 -0.04 -9.35 -2.04
N VAL A 67 0.60 -9.38 -0.88
CA VAL A 67 1.51 -8.35 -0.40
C VAL A 67 2.79 -9.04 0.02
N TYR A 68 3.91 -8.61 -0.54
CA TYR A 68 5.24 -9.12 -0.25
C TYR A 68 6.10 -7.98 0.26
N GLU A 69 6.83 -8.19 1.34
CA GLU A 69 7.97 -7.34 1.66
C GLU A 69 9.11 -7.66 0.67
N VAL A 70 9.74 -6.64 0.11
CA VAL A 70 10.77 -6.73 -0.93
C VAL A 70 11.99 -5.88 -0.59
#